data_AF-A0A3E3I2E9-F1
#
_entry.id   AF-A0A3E3I2E9-F1
#
_cell.length_a   1.000
_cell.length_b   1.000
_cell.length_c   1.000
_cell.angle_alpha   90.00
_cell.angle_beta   90.00
_cell.angle_gamma   90.00
#
_symmetry.space_group_name_H-M   'P 1'
#
loop_
_entity.id
_entity.type
_entity.pdbx_description
1 polymer ?
#
loop_
_entity_poly.entity_id
_entity_poly.type
_entity_poly.pdbx_seq_one_letter_code
_entity_poly.pdbx_strand_id
1 'polypeptide(L)'
;MKKDYRNKGFTLVEMIVVIVIIGILLAILVPGMFRYIQKAKEQQAIVECRTVVTAAQTLSYELYAKKLFISDTFCTNENKNIILTNADVKGLINDIKFTINSAQVSYLSYTTSSNITVVYDINNSSVFKIMDGSKNTTTMDSRTDYAINEYQKILADNSLYGQGKPFSNPHDALKDSFFNSSYSELNSYEKNILDGHIANPEKYKWKPCFYTDSAGQKHTFFVACTAANAQMNTPLMFYNGSYYYYKAWNNNTIGTNSIFDNINTDEKRKQFEKIINTEITSSSKEINNDAKQTWVKVVD
;
A
#
# COMPACT_ATOMS: atom_id res chain seq x y z
N MET A 1 -71.98 14.19 -18.67
CA MET A 1 -70.90 15.08 -18.18
C MET A 1 -69.59 14.31 -18.21
N LYS A 2 -68.66 14.66 -19.09
CA LYS A 2 -67.33 14.04 -19.18
C LYS A 2 -66.42 14.69 -18.14
N LYS A 3 -65.73 13.89 -17.33
CA LYS A 3 -64.85 14.34 -16.25
C LYS A 3 -63.42 14.41 -16.80
N ASP A 4 -62.88 15.61 -16.99
CA ASP A 4 -61.52 15.80 -17.50
C ASP A 4 -60.49 15.37 -16.46
N TYR A 5 -59.63 14.42 -16.84
CA TYR A 5 -58.48 14.01 -16.04
C TYR A 5 -57.42 15.12 -16.14
N ARG A 6 -57.38 16.00 -15.13
CA ARG A 6 -56.27 16.95 -14.94
C ARG A 6 -55.02 16.15 -14.58
N ASN A 7 -54.27 15.73 -15.59
CA ASN A 7 -52.94 15.19 -15.44
C ASN A 7 -52.04 16.29 -14.86
N LYS A 8 -51.89 16.33 -13.54
CA LYS A 8 -50.87 17.12 -12.85
C LYS A 8 -49.52 16.48 -13.17
N GLY A 9 -48.95 16.81 -14.33
CA GLY A 9 -47.59 16.41 -14.67
C GLY A 9 -46.60 17.08 -13.73
N PHE A 10 -45.58 16.34 -13.31
CA PHE A 10 -44.41 16.89 -12.63
C PHE A 10 -43.83 18.03 -13.46
N THR A 11 -43.50 19.14 -12.80
CA THR A 11 -42.87 20.28 -13.49
C THR A 11 -41.42 19.95 -13.82
N LEU A 12 -40.90 20.46 -14.95
CA LEU A 12 -39.49 20.27 -15.32
C LEU A 12 -38.53 20.73 -14.22
N VAL A 13 -38.92 21.76 -13.46
CA VAL A 13 -38.15 22.31 -12.35
C VAL A 13 -37.97 21.29 -11.23
N GLU A 14 -39.02 20.57 -10.85
CA GLU A 14 -38.94 19.53 -9.81
C GLU A 14 -37.98 18.41 -10.21
N MET A 15 -37.95 18.03 -11.50
CA MET A 15 -37.02 17.01 -11.98
C MET A 15 -35.56 17.49 -11.99
N ILE A 16 -35.30 18.75 -12.32
CA ILE A 16 -33.94 19.31 -12.32
C ILE A 16 -33.38 19.39 -10.89
N VAL A 17 -34.18 19.83 -9.92
CA VAL A 17 -33.74 19.91 -8.51
C VAL A 17 -33.35 18.53 -7.97
N VAL A 18 -34.13 17.49 -8.29
CA VAL A 18 -33.82 16.11 -7.87
C VAL A 18 -32.52 15.61 -8.50
N ILE A 19 -32.31 15.85 -9.80
CA ILE A 19 -31.07 15.45 -10.49
C ILE A 19 -29.85 16.19 -9.91
N VAL A 20 -29.98 17.47 -9.60
CA VAL A 20 -28.91 18.26 -8.97
C VAL A 20 -28.54 17.71 -7.59
N ILE A 21 -29.53 17.40 -6.74
CA ILE A 21 -29.27 16.83 -5.41
C ILE A 21 -28.62 15.44 -5.53
N ILE A 22 -29.12 14.57 -6.42
CA ILE A 22 -28.51 13.25 -6.69
C ILE A 22 -27.07 13.42 -7.19
N GLY A 23 -26.81 14.39 -8.08
CA GLY A 23 -25.47 14.68 -8.60
C GLY A 23 -24.49 15.08 -7.51
N ILE A 24 -24.89 15.95 -6.58
CA ILE A 24 -24.06 16.37 -5.44
C ILE A 24 -23.75 15.19 -4.53
N LEU A 25 -24.75 14.35 -4.22
CA LEU A 25 -24.57 13.17 -3.38
C LEU A 25 -23.61 12.15 -4.03
N LEU A 26 -23.76 11.88 -5.33
CA LEU A 26 -22.89 10.97 -6.06
C LEU A 26 -21.43 11.49 -6.12
N ALA A 27 -21.24 12.80 -6.31
CA ALA A 27 -19.90 13.40 -6.38
C ALA A 27 -19.08 13.17 -5.10
N ILE A 28 -19.72 13.19 -3.93
CA ILE A 28 -19.05 12.96 -2.64
C ILE A 28 -18.86 11.47 -2.37
N LEU A 29 -19.80 10.63 -2.80
CA LEU A 29 -19.87 9.21 -2.40
C LEU A 29 -18.98 8.30 -3.27
N VAL A 30 -18.92 8.54 -4.58
CA VAL A 30 -18.18 7.73 -5.55
C VAL A 30 -16.68 7.54 -5.21
N PRO A 31 -15.89 8.57 -4.85
CA PRO A 31 -14.45 8.39 -4.58
C PRO A 31 -14.19 7.46 -3.37
N GLY A 32 -15.04 7.51 -2.34
CA GLY A 32 -14.91 6.64 -1.17
C GLY A 32 -15.28 5.18 -1.45
N MET A 33 -16.22 4.93 -2.37
CA MET A 33 -16.73 3.58 -2.66
C MET A 33 -15.70 2.69 -3.36
N PHE A 34 -14.88 3.26 -4.26
CA PHE A 34 -13.88 2.49 -5.01
C PHE A 34 -12.89 1.74 -4.10
N ARG A 35 -12.46 2.35 -2.98
CA ARG A 35 -11.57 1.69 -2.01
C ARG A 35 -12.22 0.48 -1.33
N TYR A 36 -13.51 0.56 -1.00
CA TYR A 36 -14.23 -0.56 -0.40
C TYR A 36 -14.44 -1.71 -1.38
N ILE A 37 -14.73 -1.38 -2.64
CA ILE A 37 -14.84 -2.39 -3.72
C ILE A 37 -13.49 -3.09 -3.93
N GLN A 38 -12.39 -2.33 -3.96
CA GLN A 38 -11.05 -2.90 -4.09
C GLN A 38 -10.72 -3.83 -2.92
N LYS A 39 -10.97 -3.39 -1.68
CA LYS A 39 -10.78 -4.22 -0.49
C LYS A 39 -11.64 -5.48 -0.51
N ALA A 40 -12.89 -5.39 -0.98
CA ALA A 40 -13.77 -6.55 -1.11
C ALA A 40 -13.23 -7.56 -2.13
N LYS A 41 -12.72 -7.08 -3.28
CA LYS A 41 -12.07 -7.94 -4.29
C LYS A 41 -10.81 -8.61 -3.77
N GLU A 42 -10.00 -7.89 -3.00
CA GLU A 42 -8.81 -8.42 -2.35
C GLU A 42 -9.15 -9.52 -1.33
N GLN A 43 -10.16 -9.31 -0.50
CA GLN A 43 -10.64 -10.35 0.43
C GLN A 43 -11.18 -11.56 -0.32
N GLN A 44 -11.93 -11.35 -1.40
CA GLN A 44 -12.42 -12.43 -2.26
C GLN A 44 -11.26 -13.22 -2.87
N ALA A 45 -10.20 -12.55 -3.34
CA ALA A 45 -9.02 -13.19 -3.89
C ALA A 45 -8.31 -14.08 -2.86
N ILE A 46 -8.23 -13.64 -1.59
CA ILE A 46 -7.66 -14.44 -0.50
C ILE A 46 -8.51 -15.69 -0.23
N VAL A 47 -9.85 -15.56 -0.26
CA VAL A 47 -10.78 -16.68 -0.08
C VAL A 47 -10.61 -17.70 -1.21
N GLU A 48 -10.55 -17.26 -2.46
CA GLU A 48 -10.29 -18.14 -3.61
C GLU A 48 -8.94 -18.84 -3.49
N CYS A 49 -7.87 -18.11 -3.15
CA CYS A 49 -6.56 -18.73 -2.95
C CYS A 49 -6.59 -19.80 -1.85
N ARG A 50 -7.35 -19.57 -0.77
CA ARG A 50 -7.51 -20.55 0.31
C ARG A 50 -8.22 -21.81 -0.14
N THR A 51 -9.26 -21.71 -0.97
CA THR A 51 -9.94 -22.90 -1.52
C THR A 51 -9.01 -23.66 -2.46
N VAL A 52 -8.22 -22.95 -3.28
CA VAL A 52 -7.20 -23.53 -4.16
C VAL A 52 -6.12 -24.27 -3.37
N VAL A 53 -5.59 -23.69 -2.29
CA VAL A 53 -4.63 -24.36 -1.39
C VAL A 53 -5.22 -25.64 -0.81
N THR A 54 -6.48 -25.59 -0.37
CA THR A 54 -7.16 -26.76 0.20
C THR A 54 -7.36 -27.86 -0.84
N ALA A 55 -7.75 -27.51 -2.06
CA ALA A 55 -7.90 -28.47 -3.17
C ALA A 55 -6.55 -29.07 -3.58
N ALA A 56 -5.49 -28.25 -3.69
CA ALA A 56 -4.12 -28.71 -3.95
C ALA A 56 -3.63 -29.67 -2.88
N GLN A 57 -3.87 -29.33 -1.62
CA GLN A 57 -3.51 -30.15 -0.46
C GLN A 57 -4.24 -31.49 -0.44
N THR A 58 -5.51 -31.51 -0.86
CA THR A 58 -6.32 -32.72 -0.95
C THR A 58 -5.78 -33.65 -2.03
N LEU A 59 -5.52 -33.12 -3.22
CA LEU A 59 -4.98 -33.90 -4.34
C LEU A 59 -3.59 -34.46 -4.01
N SER A 60 -2.71 -33.65 -3.41
CA SER A 60 -1.37 -34.13 -3.04
C SER A 60 -1.43 -35.25 -2.01
N TYR A 61 -2.33 -35.17 -1.02
CA TYR A 61 -2.53 -36.24 -0.05
C TYR A 61 -3.14 -37.51 -0.65
N GLU A 62 -4.05 -37.38 -1.61
CA GLU A 62 -4.59 -38.54 -2.32
C GLU A 62 -3.50 -39.29 -3.10
N LEU A 63 -2.68 -38.56 -3.86
CA LEU A 63 -1.55 -39.15 -4.59
C LEU A 63 -0.51 -39.74 -3.63
N TYR A 64 -0.28 -39.10 -2.49
CA TYR A 64 0.65 -39.58 -1.48
C TYR A 64 0.18 -40.90 -0.87
N ALA A 65 -1.10 -41.01 -0.51
CA ALA A 65 -1.68 -42.25 -0.01
C ALA A 65 -1.61 -43.39 -1.04
N LYS A 66 -1.74 -43.07 -2.34
CA LYS A 66 -1.57 -44.01 -3.46
C LYS A 66 -0.10 -44.33 -3.79
N LYS A 67 0.87 -43.71 -3.10
CA LYS A 67 2.32 -43.81 -3.39
C LYS A 67 2.71 -43.32 -4.79
N LEU A 68 1.93 -42.39 -5.35
CA LEU A 68 2.13 -41.78 -6.67
C LEU A 68 2.59 -40.32 -6.60
N PHE A 69 2.71 -39.76 -5.39
CA PHE A 69 3.11 -38.37 -5.20
C PHE A 69 4.62 -38.17 -5.43
N ILE A 70 4.96 -37.27 -6.35
CA ILE A 70 6.31 -36.77 -6.59
C ILE A 70 6.20 -35.25 -6.68
N SER A 71 6.85 -34.54 -5.76
CA SER A 71 6.77 -33.07 -5.66
C SER A 71 7.16 -32.38 -6.98
N ASP A 72 8.27 -32.79 -7.59
CA ASP A 72 8.84 -32.15 -8.77
C ASP A 72 7.97 -32.28 -10.03
N THR A 73 7.08 -33.28 -10.08
CA THR A 73 6.19 -33.52 -11.21
C THR A 73 4.73 -33.21 -10.88
N PHE A 74 4.43 -32.68 -9.69
CA PHE A 74 3.06 -32.35 -9.30
C PHE A 74 2.48 -31.18 -10.10
N CYS A 75 3.30 -30.19 -10.45
CA CYS A 75 2.87 -28.92 -11.05
C CYS A 75 2.57 -29.00 -12.57
N THR A 76 1.88 -30.05 -13.02
CA THR A 76 1.41 -30.18 -14.42
C THR A 76 0.16 -29.36 -14.69
N ASN A 77 -0.10 -29.04 -15.96
CA ASN A 77 -1.35 -28.37 -16.37
C ASN A 77 -2.59 -29.19 -16.02
N GLU A 78 -2.51 -30.53 -16.09
CA GLU A 78 -3.60 -31.43 -15.70
C GLU A 78 -3.94 -31.29 -14.21
N ASN A 79 -2.95 -31.41 -13.33
CA ASN A 79 -3.17 -31.28 -11.89
C ASN A 79 -3.66 -29.87 -11.54
N LYS A 80 -3.11 -28.81 -12.16
CA LYS A 80 -3.59 -27.44 -11.97
C LYS A 80 -5.08 -27.30 -12.34
N ASN A 81 -5.51 -27.89 -13.46
CA ASN A 81 -6.91 -27.87 -13.89
C ASN A 81 -7.82 -28.64 -12.93
N ILE A 82 -7.38 -29.81 -12.44
CA ILE A 82 -8.13 -30.58 -11.43
C ILE A 82 -8.30 -29.75 -10.16
N ILE A 83 -7.24 -29.10 -9.68
CA ILE A 83 -7.27 -28.27 -8.48
C ILE A 83 -8.23 -27.08 -8.65
N LEU A 84 -8.15 -26.35 -9.76
CA LEU A 84 -9.03 -25.21 -10.04
C LEU A 84 -10.50 -25.64 -10.14
N THR A 85 -10.76 -26.79 -10.75
CA THR A 85 -12.10 -27.38 -10.85
C THR A 85 -12.64 -27.77 -9.48
N ASN A 86 -11.84 -28.44 -8.65
CA ASN A 86 -12.24 -28.84 -7.30
C ASN A 86 -12.44 -27.65 -6.36
N ALA A 87 -11.72 -26.54 -6.61
CA ALA A 87 -11.87 -25.30 -5.86
C ALA A 87 -13.04 -24.42 -6.36
N ASP A 88 -13.68 -24.76 -7.48
CA ASP A 88 -14.72 -23.99 -8.17
C ASP A 88 -14.31 -22.53 -8.45
N VAL A 89 -13.10 -22.35 -8.99
CA VAL A 89 -12.56 -21.02 -9.33
C VAL A 89 -12.05 -20.95 -10.77
N LYS A 90 -11.99 -19.73 -11.32
CA LYS A 90 -11.63 -19.46 -12.73
C LYS A 90 -10.25 -18.83 -12.92
N GLY A 91 -9.45 -18.73 -11.86
CA GLY A 91 -8.11 -18.15 -11.92
C GLY A 91 -7.04 -19.10 -12.46
N LEU A 92 -5.78 -18.75 -12.19
CA LEU A 92 -4.59 -19.44 -12.67
C LEU A 92 -3.68 -19.78 -11.50
N ILE A 93 -3.15 -21.00 -11.48
CA ILE A 93 -2.11 -21.39 -10.52
C ILE A 93 -0.74 -21.19 -11.17
N ASN A 94 0.03 -20.24 -10.64
CA ASN A 94 1.36 -19.92 -11.14
C ASN A 94 2.38 -20.95 -10.68
N ASP A 95 2.39 -21.26 -9.37
CA ASP A 95 3.39 -22.12 -8.75
C ASP A 95 2.82 -22.82 -7.51
N ILE A 96 3.32 -24.02 -7.21
CA ILE A 96 3.01 -24.79 -6.00
C ILE A 96 4.31 -25.45 -5.53
N LYS A 97 4.60 -25.39 -4.23
CA LYS A 97 5.73 -26.10 -3.61
C LYS A 97 5.26 -26.83 -2.36
N PHE A 98 6.03 -27.84 -2.00
CA PHE A 98 5.71 -28.73 -0.89
C PHE A 98 6.78 -28.67 0.19
N THR A 99 6.40 -29.04 1.41
CA THR A 99 7.36 -29.27 2.50
C THR A 99 8.25 -30.45 2.14
N ILE A 100 9.54 -30.37 2.46
CA ILE A 100 10.51 -31.43 2.17
C ILE A 100 10.02 -32.76 2.74
N ASN A 101 10.10 -33.82 1.93
CA ASN A 101 9.67 -35.19 2.28
C ASN A 101 8.19 -35.30 2.72
N SER A 102 7.33 -34.38 2.29
CA SER A 102 5.93 -34.33 2.66
C SER A 102 5.07 -33.92 1.45
N ALA A 103 3.80 -34.32 1.45
CA ALA A 103 2.81 -33.85 0.49
C ALA A 103 2.08 -32.58 0.98
N GLN A 104 2.51 -32.00 2.10
CA GLN A 104 1.98 -30.72 2.59
C GLN A 104 2.41 -29.56 1.67
N VAL A 105 1.46 -28.76 1.21
CA VAL A 105 1.72 -27.54 0.45
C VAL A 105 2.40 -26.52 1.38
N SER A 106 3.59 -26.07 0.99
CA SER A 106 4.37 -25.06 1.72
C SER A 106 4.25 -23.67 1.08
N TYR A 107 4.03 -23.62 -0.24
CA TYR A 107 3.89 -22.39 -1.01
C TYR A 107 2.91 -22.59 -2.17
N LEU A 108 2.06 -21.60 -2.44
CA LEU A 108 1.20 -21.58 -3.63
C LEU A 108 0.99 -20.15 -4.11
N SER A 109 1.09 -19.92 -5.42
CA SER A 109 0.77 -18.64 -6.06
C SER A 109 -0.41 -18.80 -7.00
N TYR A 110 -1.47 -18.03 -6.74
CA TYR A 110 -2.73 -18.07 -7.49
C TYR A 110 -3.11 -16.67 -7.98
N THR A 111 -3.49 -16.52 -9.24
CA THR A 111 -3.99 -15.27 -9.82
C THR A 111 -5.47 -15.42 -10.15
N THR A 112 -6.31 -14.59 -9.53
CA THR A 112 -7.77 -14.53 -9.80
C THR A 112 -8.05 -14.09 -11.24
N SER A 113 -9.28 -14.31 -11.72
CA SER A 113 -9.73 -13.78 -13.01
C SER A 113 -9.76 -12.24 -13.07
N SER A 114 -9.70 -11.55 -11.93
CA SER A 114 -9.57 -10.09 -11.84
C SER A 114 -8.12 -9.62 -11.76
N ASN A 115 -7.15 -10.49 -12.11
CA ASN A 115 -5.70 -10.22 -12.10
C ASN A 115 -5.11 -9.86 -10.73
N ILE A 116 -5.78 -10.21 -9.64
CA ILE A 116 -5.21 -10.13 -8.29
C ILE A 116 -4.46 -11.43 -8.02
N THR A 117 -3.15 -11.36 -7.75
CA THR A 117 -2.36 -12.54 -7.37
C THR A 117 -2.33 -12.65 -5.85
N VAL A 118 -2.40 -13.86 -5.32
CA VAL A 118 -2.31 -14.16 -3.89
C VAL A 118 -1.31 -15.29 -3.71
N VAL A 119 -0.38 -15.10 -2.79
CA VAL A 119 0.59 -16.08 -2.36
C VAL A 119 0.19 -16.63 -1.00
N TYR A 120 0.15 -17.95 -0.91
CA TYR A 120 0.16 -18.72 0.31
C TYR A 120 1.60 -19.13 0.62
N ASP A 121 2.08 -18.89 1.84
CA ASP A 121 3.40 -19.34 2.33
C ASP A 121 3.30 -19.68 3.81
N ILE A 122 3.49 -20.97 4.15
CA ILE A 122 3.35 -21.48 5.51
C ILE A 122 4.40 -20.92 6.48
N ASN A 123 5.56 -20.47 5.96
CA ASN A 123 6.67 -20.00 6.80
C ASN A 123 6.56 -18.51 7.14
N ASN A 124 5.54 -17.83 6.64
CA ASN A 124 5.39 -16.39 6.78
C ASN A 124 4.38 -16.01 7.87
N SER A 125 4.60 -14.91 8.60
CA SER A 125 3.71 -14.47 9.68
C SER A 125 2.28 -14.18 9.20
N SER A 126 2.14 -13.63 7.98
CA SER A 126 0.86 -13.62 7.26
C SER A 126 0.92 -14.69 6.17
N VAL A 127 0.16 -15.76 6.41
CA VAL A 127 0.15 -16.96 5.57
C VAL A 127 -0.41 -16.69 4.17
N PHE A 128 -1.31 -15.71 4.02
CA PHE A 128 -1.81 -15.25 2.72
C PHE A 128 -1.38 -13.81 2.49
N LYS A 129 -0.91 -13.51 1.28
CA LYS A 129 -0.46 -12.17 0.86
C LYS A 129 -0.89 -11.89 -0.57
N ILE A 130 -1.46 -10.72 -0.81
CA ILE A 130 -1.79 -10.28 -2.17
C ILE A 130 -0.50 -9.79 -2.84
N MET A 131 -0.16 -10.39 -3.98
CA MET A 131 0.86 -9.97 -4.91
C MET A 131 0.19 -9.18 -6.02
N ASP A 132 0.53 -7.92 -6.18
CA ASP A 132 -0.07 -7.13 -7.25
C ASP A 132 0.61 -7.47 -8.59
N GLY A 133 -0.18 -7.67 -9.65
CA GLY A 133 0.23 -8.24 -10.94
C GLY A 133 1.06 -7.32 -11.84
N SER A 134 1.56 -6.22 -11.30
CA SER A 134 2.51 -5.32 -11.95
C SER A 134 3.82 -5.39 -11.17
N LYS A 135 4.97 -5.36 -11.85
CA LYS A 135 6.24 -5.00 -11.18
C LYS A 135 5.96 -3.85 -10.20
N ASN A 136 6.21 -4.04 -8.91
CA ASN A 136 6.10 -3.04 -7.86
C ASN A 136 4.82 -2.18 -7.88
N THR A 137 3.77 -2.61 -7.19
CA THR A 137 2.92 -1.66 -6.46
C THR A 137 3.06 -1.96 -5.00
N THR A 138 4.27 -1.68 -4.50
CA THR A 138 4.50 -1.55 -3.08
C THR A 138 3.52 -0.50 -2.55
N THR A 139 2.37 -0.92 -2.03
CA THR A 139 1.45 0.00 -1.34
C THR A 139 2.16 0.53 -0.11
N MET A 140 1.77 1.69 0.38
CA MET A 140 2.39 2.19 1.61
C MET A 140 2.14 1.26 2.81
N ASP A 141 1.06 0.48 2.79
CA ASP A 141 0.80 -0.59 3.76
C ASP A 141 1.85 -1.70 3.65
N SER A 142 2.13 -2.21 2.45
CA SER A 142 3.18 -3.21 2.25
C SER A 142 4.59 -2.70 2.58
N ARG A 143 4.87 -1.40 2.36
CA ARG A 143 6.09 -0.73 2.83
C ARG A 143 6.17 -0.69 4.34
N THR A 144 5.05 -0.41 5.00
CA THR A 144 4.95 -0.39 6.46
C THR A 144 5.20 -1.78 7.04
N ASP A 145 4.56 -2.81 6.49
CA ASP A 145 4.75 -4.20 6.92
C ASP A 145 6.19 -4.66 6.73
N TYR A 146 6.81 -4.33 5.58
CA TYR A 146 8.22 -4.66 5.34
C TYR A 146 9.13 -3.96 6.34
N ALA A 147 8.95 -2.65 6.56
CA ALA A 147 9.76 -1.87 7.50
C ALA A 147 9.64 -2.41 8.94
N ILE A 148 8.44 -2.79 9.37
CA ILE A 148 8.22 -3.38 10.70
C ILE A 148 8.95 -4.73 10.84
N ASN A 149 8.77 -5.63 9.87
CA ASN A 149 9.40 -6.95 9.91
C ASN A 149 10.93 -6.84 9.88
N GLU A 150 11.47 -5.96 9.05
CA GLU A 150 12.91 -5.73 8.94
C GLU A 150 13.48 -5.14 10.23
N TYR A 151 12.76 -4.20 10.87
CA TYR A 151 13.16 -3.66 12.16
C TYR A 151 13.22 -4.73 13.25
N GLN A 152 12.28 -5.67 13.28
CA GLN A 152 12.31 -6.78 14.26
C GLN A 152 13.53 -7.69 14.05
N LYS A 153 13.91 -7.98 12.80
CA LYS A 153 15.15 -8.73 12.53
C LYS A 153 16.38 -7.98 13.01
N ILE A 154 16.44 -6.67 12.76
CA ILE A 154 17.54 -5.82 13.20
C ILE A 154 17.64 -5.84 14.72
N LEU A 155 16.53 -5.70 15.45
CA LEU A 155 16.52 -5.76 16.92
C LEU A 155 16.96 -7.13 17.46
N ALA A 156 16.76 -8.21 16.72
CA ALA A 156 17.24 -9.53 17.08
C ALA A 156 18.76 -9.70 16.85
N ASP A 157 19.36 -8.88 15.97
CA ASP A 157 20.78 -8.91 15.64
C ASP A 157 21.56 -7.75 16.30
N ASN A 158 22.04 -8.01 17.52
CA ASN A 158 22.86 -7.07 18.28
C ASN A 158 24.24 -6.78 17.65
N SER A 159 24.60 -7.38 16.51
CA SER A 159 25.85 -7.09 15.81
C SER A 159 25.80 -5.82 14.97
N LEU A 160 24.60 -5.34 14.62
CA LEU A 160 24.41 -4.26 13.64
C LEU A 160 24.52 -2.86 14.23
N TYR A 161 24.15 -2.66 15.50
CA TYR A 161 24.03 -1.32 16.08
C TYR A 161 24.68 -1.17 17.46
N GLY A 162 25.16 0.04 17.76
CA GLY A 162 25.81 0.39 19.03
C GLY A 162 27.24 0.91 18.85
N GLN A 163 27.94 1.12 19.96
CA GLN A 163 29.31 1.66 19.93
C GLN A 163 30.26 0.69 19.18
N GLY A 164 30.97 1.21 18.18
CA GLY A 164 31.89 0.41 17.36
C GLY A 164 31.20 -0.54 16.38
N LYS A 165 29.88 -0.40 16.16
CA LYS A 165 29.10 -1.17 15.19
C LYS A 165 28.84 -0.37 13.92
N PRO A 166 28.39 -1.02 12.82
CA PRO A 166 28.10 -0.34 11.56
C PRO A 166 27.09 0.81 11.68
N PHE A 167 26.12 0.70 12.60
CA PHE A 167 25.11 1.72 12.81
C PHE A 167 25.08 2.21 14.27
N SER A 168 24.75 3.49 14.46
CA SER A 168 24.66 4.08 15.81
C SER A 168 23.44 3.58 16.58
N ASN A 169 22.35 3.27 15.90
CA ASN A 169 21.07 2.81 16.47
C ASN A 169 20.31 1.93 15.45
N PRO A 170 19.32 1.13 15.88
CA PRO A 170 18.61 0.21 14.99
C PRO A 170 17.76 0.92 13.92
N HIS A 171 17.36 2.19 14.12
CA HIS A 171 16.61 2.93 13.11
C HIS A 171 17.49 3.31 11.92
N ASP A 172 18.78 3.59 12.13
CA ASP A 172 19.72 3.88 11.05
C ASP A 172 20.03 2.63 10.22
N ALA A 173 20.15 1.48 10.88
CA ALA A 173 20.23 0.18 10.19
C ALA A 173 18.99 -0.11 9.34
N LEU A 174 17.79 0.21 9.86
CA LEU A 174 16.54 0.03 9.12
C LEU A 174 16.48 0.93 7.89
N LYS A 175 16.85 2.21 8.02
CA LYS A 175 16.85 3.15 6.88
C LYS A 175 17.75 2.65 5.77
N ASP A 176 18.93 2.16 6.12
CA ASP A 176 19.88 1.62 5.15
C ASP A 176 19.33 0.36 4.45
N SER A 177 18.88 -0.64 5.21
CA SER A 177 18.29 -1.87 4.65
C SER A 177 17.07 -1.56 3.77
N PHE A 178 16.17 -0.70 4.26
CA PHE A 178 14.96 -0.33 3.53
C PHE A 178 15.29 0.40 2.23
N PHE A 179 16.16 1.42 2.27
CA PHE A 179 16.52 2.25 1.11
C PHE A 179 17.20 1.45 -0.01
N ASN A 180 17.87 0.36 0.34
CA ASN A 180 18.51 -0.56 -0.60
C ASN A 180 17.57 -1.68 -1.08
N SER A 181 16.33 -1.75 -0.59
CA SER A 181 15.32 -2.72 -1.02
C SER A 181 14.45 -2.19 -2.17
N SER A 182 13.76 -3.09 -2.88
CA SER A 182 12.74 -2.73 -3.88
C SER A 182 11.54 -2.00 -3.28
N TYR A 183 11.30 -2.11 -1.97
CA TYR A 183 10.19 -1.44 -1.28
C TYR A 183 10.39 0.09 -1.21
N SER A 184 11.62 0.55 -1.36
CA SER A 184 11.97 1.96 -1.38
C SER A 184 11.61 2.68 -2.68
N GLU A 185 11.34 1.96 -3.77
CA GLU A 185 11.08 2.60 -5.05
C GLU A 185 9.75 3.35 -5.04
N LEU A 186 9.75 4.55 -5.63
CA LEU A 186 8.52 5.28 -5.89
C LEU A 186 7.77 4.62 -7.07
N ASN A 187 6.46 4.46 -6.93
CA ASN A 187 5.60 3.99 -8.01
C ASN A 187 5.23 5.14 -8.97
N SER A 188 4.58 4.81 -10.08
CA SER A 188 4.21 5.82 -11.10
C SER A 188 3.30 6.93 -10.57
N TYR A 189 2.41 6.62 -9.62
CA TYR A 189 1.53 7.63 -9.01
C TYR A 189 2.32 8.61 -8.14
N GLU A 190 3.22 8.10 -7.29
CA GLU A 190 4.09 8.91 -6.44
C GLU A 190 5.05 9.78 -7.26
N LYS A 191 5.53 9.25 -8.39
CA LYS A 191 6.32 10.02 -9.35
C LYS A 191 5.50 11.11 -10.03
N ASN A 192 4.25 10.84 -10.39
CA ASN A 192 3.35 11.84 -10.99
C ASN A 192 3.08 13.01 -10.04
N ILE A 193 2.92 12.76 -8.72
CA ILE A 193 2.84 13.83 -7.72
C ILE A 193 4.05 14.78 -7.80
N LEU A 194 5.23 14.25 -8.13
CA LEU A 194 6.47 15.02 -8.29
C LEU A 194 6.69 15.56 -9.71
N ASP A 195 5.99 15.01 -10.69
CA ASP A 195 6.16 15.32 -12.11
C ASP A 195 5.67 16.75 -12.41
N GLY A 196 6.32 17.42 -13.34
CA GLY A 196 6.12 18.85 -13.64
C GLY A 196 6.70 19.83 -12.61
N HIS A 197 7.24 19.34 -11.48
CA HIS A 197 7.66 20.21 -10.38
C HIS A 197 9.04 19.90 -9.79
N ILE A 198 9.59 18.69 -10.03
CA ILE A 198 10.98 18.31 -9.75
C ILE A 198 11.63 17.72 -11.00
N ALA A 199 12.88 18.11 -11.28
CA ALA A 199 13.58 17.75 -12.51
C ALA A 199 13.94 16.27 -12.67
N ASN A 200 14.02 15.49 -11.58
CA ASN A 200 14.33 14.06 -11.65
C ASN A 200 13.72 13.28 -10.47
N PRO A 201 12.43 12.90 -10.56
CA PRO A 201 11.74 12.12 -9.54
C PRO A 201 12.34 10.73 -9.30
N GLU A 202 13.02 10.13 -10.29
CA GLU A 202 13.61 8.79 -10.22
C GLU A 202 14.74 8.65 -9.20
N LYS A 203 15.36 9.78 -8.79
CA LYS A 203 16.41 9.78 -7.76
C LYS A 203 15.87 9.59 -6.35
N TYR A 204 14.57 9.78 -6.15
CA TYR A 204 13.96 9.70 -4.83
C TYR A 204 13.53 8.27 -4.53
N LYS A 205 13.73 7.89 -3.27
CA LYS A 205 13.33 6.61 -2.70
C LYS A 205 12.71 6.83 -1.34
N TRP A 206 11.71 6.02 -1.00
CA TRP A 206 11.06 6.00 0.30
C TRP A 206 12.03 5.59 1.40
N LYS A 207 11.88 6.26 2.53
CA LYS A 207 12.62 6.02 3.75
C LYS A 207 11.64 6.06 4.94
N PRO A 208 11.61 5.02 5.78
CA PRO A 208 10.78 5.00 6.98
C PRO A 208 11.39 5.88 8.06
N CYS A 209 10.52 6.65 8.72
CA CYS A 209 10.88 7.57 9.79
C CYS A 209 9.89 7.44 10.94
N PHE A 210 10.33 7.84 12.13
CA PHE A 210 9.59 7.64 13.37
C PHE A 210 9.58 8.90 14.21
N TYR A 211 8.47 9.15 14.87
CA TYR A 211 8.36 10.17 15.89
C TYR A 211 7.61 9.66 17.11
N THR A 212 7.89 10.26 18.27
CA THR A 212 7.14 9.97 19.51
C THR A 212 6.39 11.23 19.90
N ASP A 213 5.08 11.12 20.02
CA ASP A 213 4.22 12.25 20.38
C ASP A 213 4.35 12.62 21.88
N SER A 214 3.63 13.67 22.29
CA SER A 214 3.61 14.14 23.68
C SER A 214 3.00 13.14 24.66
N ALA A 215 2.20 12.17 24.18
CA ALA A 215 1.64 11.08 24.97
C ALA A 215 2.57 9.86 25.04
N GLY A 216 3.74 9.91 24.39
CA GLY A 216 4.68 8.79 24.32
C GLY A 216 4.32 7.74 23.26
N GLN A 217 3.32 7.99 22.42
CA GLN A 217 2.95 7.09 21.33
C GLN A 217 3.94 7.24 20.17
N LYS A 218 4.42 6.10 19.67
CA LYS A 218 5.28 6.05 18.49
C LYS A 218 4.43 6.04 17.22
N HIS A 219 4.81 6.88 16.28
CA HIS A 219 4.16 7.02 14.98
C HIS A 219 5.19 6.81 13.88
N THR A 220 4.76 6.17 12.79
CA THR A 220 5.57 5.93 11.60
C THR A 220 5.10 6.82 10.47
N PHE A 221 6.05 7.37 9.72
CA PHE A 221 5.80 8.09 8.49
C PHE A 221 6.88 7.77 7.47
N PHE A 222 6.65 8.11 6.21
CA PHE A 222 7.61 7.90 5.15
C PHE A 222 7.97 9.22 4.49
N VAL A 223 9.24 9.36 4.10
CA VAL A 223 9.73 10.49 3.32
C VAL A 223 10.47 9.99 2.10
N ALA A 224 10.37 10.72 1.00
CA ALA A 224 11.14 10.45 -0.20
C ALA A 224 12.49 11.20 -0.12
N CYS A 225 13.62 10.49 -0.18
CA CYS A 225 14.97 11.06 -0.10
C CYS A 225 15.90 10.46 -1.16
N THR A 226 17.05 11.09 -1.37
CA THR A 226 18.05 10.64 -2.36
C THR A 226 19.19 9.82 -1.75
N ALA A 227 19.23 9.66 -0.43
CA ALA A 227 20.24 8.88 0.29
C ALA A 227 19.67 8.23 1.56
N ALA A 228 20.24 7.08 1.94
CA ALA A 228 19.87 6.34 3.14
C ALA A 228 20.12 7.14 4.44
N ASN A 229 21.33 7.70 4.59
CA ASN A 229 21.84 8.28 5.84
C ASN A 229 22.23 9.77 5.72
N ALA A 230 21.39 10.58 5.08
CA ALA A 230 21.57 12.03 4.98
C ALA A 230 20.42 12.80 5.66
N GLN A 231 20.57 14.13 5.74
CA GLN A 231 19.46 15.04 6.10
C GLN A 231 18.23 14.71 5.26
N MET A 232 17.05 14.59 5.89
CA MET A 232 15.81 14.21 5.20
C MET A 232 15.21 15.42 4.48
N ASN A 233 15.95 15.95 3.51
CA ASN A 233 15.42 16.89 2.55
C ASN A 233 14.47 16.13 1.63
N THR A 234 13.18 16.34 1.83
CA THR A 234 12.15 15.56 1.17
C THR A 234 11.14 16.44 0.44
N PRO A 235 10.76 16.08 -0.80
CA PRO A 235 9.70 16.74 -1.52
C PRO A 235 8.33 16.08 -1.29
N LEU A 236 8.31 14.84 -0.80
CA LEU A 236 7.13 14.00 -0.68
C LEU A 236 7.16 13.23 0.64
N MET A 237 6.08 13.34 1.40
CA MET A 237 5.86 12.65 2.65
C MET A 237 4.58 11.83 2.56
N PHE A 238 4.57 10.66 3.19
CA PHE A 238 3.34 9.93 3.48
C PHE A 238 3.16 9.84 4.99
N TYR A 239 1.99 10.28 5.44
CA TYR A 239 1.64 10.28 6.84
C TYR A 239 0.13 10.11 7.03
N ASN A 240 -0.25 9.27 7.99
CA ASN A 240 -1.66 9.02 8.36
C ASN A 240 -2.59 8.75 7.15
N GLY A 241 -2.14 7.91 6.22
CA GLY A 241 -2.93 7.50 5.06
C GLY A 241 -3.02 8.53 3.92
N SER A 242 -2.19 9.58 3.94
CA SER A 242 -2.23 10.65 2.93
C SER A 242 -0.83 11.03 2.45
N TYR A 243 -0.73 11.43 1.19
CA TYR A 243 0.48 12.00 0.60
C TYR A 243 0.49 13.52 0.79
N TYR A 244 1.69 14.04 1.01
CA TYR A 244 1.95 15.46 1.15
C TYR A 244 3.16 15.85 0.34
N TYR A 245 3.09 16.92 -0.44
CA TYR A 245 4.26 17.49 -1.12
C TYR A 245 4.62 18.85 -0.56
N TYR A 246 5.89 19.24 -0.67
CA TYR A 246 6.35 20.54 -0.17
C TYR A 246 6.39 21.60 -1.27
N LYS A 247 5.62 22.69 -1.10
CA LYS A 247 5.62 23.85 -2.01
C LYS A 247 6.62 24.89 -1.52
N ALA A 248 7.66 25.19 -2.31
CA ALA A 248 8.75 26.08 -1.87
C ALA A 248 8.56 27.57 -2.24
N TRP A 249 7.93 27.90 -3.37
CA TRP A 249 7.75 29.29 -3.86
C TRP A 249 6.38 29.53 -4.53
N ASN A 250 6.14 30.76 -5.01
CA ASN A 250 4.90 31.22 -5.65
C ASN A 250 4.52 30.47 -6.94
N ASN A 251 5.47 29.83 -7.63
CA ASN A 251 5.27 29.35 -9.01
C ASN A 251 4.83 27.88 -9.08
N ASN A 252 4.06 27.40 -8.10
CA ASN A 252 3.73 25.97 -7.92
C ASN A 252 4.94 25.02 -7.83
N THR A 253 6.16 25.52 -7.72
CA THR A 253 7.37 24.70 -7.69
C THR A 253 7.44 23.86 -6.41
N ILE A 254 7.54 22.55 -6.58
CA ILE A 254 7.82 21.60 -5.51
C ILE A 254 9.30 21.72 -5.15
N GLY A 255 9.57 21.94 -3.87
CA GLY A 255 10.93 21.96 -3.34
C GLY A 255 11.17 20.80 -2.40
N THR A 256 12.24 20.89 -1.61
CA THR A 256 12.46 19.98 -0.50
C THR A 256 12.43 20.77 0.80
N ASN A 257 11.94 20.13 1.86
CA ASN A 257 12.07 20.64 3.21
C ASN A 257 12.75 19.59 4.09
N SER A 258 13.55 20.05 5.04
CA SER A 258 14.21 19.17 5.99
C SER A 258 13.20 18.70 7.02
N ILE A 259 12.89 17.41 7.02
CA ILE A 259 12.16 16.77 8.12
C ILE A 259 13.16 16.12 9.09
N PHE A 260 12.86 16.09 10.38
CA PHE A 260 13.74 15.47 11.37
C PHE A 260 13.34 14.02 11.65
N ASP A 261 14.33 13.13 11.65
CA ASP A 261 14.22 11.81 12.25
C ASP A 261 14.59 11.88 13.73
N ASN A 262 14.05 10.98 14.55
CA ASN A 262 14.30 10.95 15.99
C ASN A 262 13.80 12.23 16.71
N ILE A 263 12.49 12.42 16.64
CA ILE A 263 11.76 13.53 17.26
C ILE A 263 11.56 13.23 18.75
N ASN A 264 12.65 13.18 19.49
CA ASN A 264 12.69 12.84 20.91
C ASN A 264 12.85 14.09 21.81
N THR A 265 13.04 15.28 21.21
CA THR A 265 13.02 16.56 21.92
C THR A 265 11.73 17.33 21.64
N ASP A 266 11.23 18.05 22.65
CA ASP A 266 9.98 18.83 22.56
C ASP A 266 10.00 19.86 21.44
N GLU A 267 11.15 20.47 21.14
CA GLU A 267 11.29 21.44 20.05
C GLU A 267 11.12 20.80 18.66
N LYS A 268 11.75 19.64 18.43
CA LYS A 268 11.61 18.90 17.16
C LYS A 268 10.19 18.36 17.01
N ARG A 269 9.55 17.96 18.12
CA ARG A 269 8.15 17.50 18.14
C ARG A 269 7.21 18.61 17.76
N LYS A 270 7.35 19.78 18.38
CA LYS A 270 6.58 20.97 18.03
C LYS A 270 6.77 21.39 16.58
N GLN A 271 7.97 21.24 16.01
CA GLN A 271 8.21 21.52 14.59
C GLN A 271 7.47 20.55 13.66
N PHE A 272 7.50 19.25 13.95
CA PHE A 272 6.80 18.25 13.14
C PHE A 272 5.28 18.28 13.32
N GLU A 273 4.80 18.45 14.56
CA GLU A 273 3.39 18.67 14.85
C GLU A 273 2.89 19.98 14.22
N LYS A 274 3.71 21.04 14.18
CA LYS A 274 3.37 22.28 13.47
C LYS A 274 3.23 22.04 11.96
N ILE A 275 4.15 21.29 11.36
CA ILE A 275 4.12 20.89 9.95
C ILE A 275 2.81 20.13 9.64
N ILE A 276 2.41 19.20 10.49
CA ILE A 276 1.21 18.38 10.29
C ILE A 276 -0.08 19.15 10.61
N ASN A 277 -0.10 19.97 11.67
CA ASN A 277 -1.34 20.54 12.20
C ASN A 277 -1.65 21.96 11.70
N THR A 278 -0.66 22.69 11.16
CA THR A 278 -0.79 24.14 10.87
C THR A 278 -0.43 24.54 9.45
N GLU A 279 0.33 23.71 8.72
CA GLU A 279 0.80 24.02 7.35
C GLU A 279 0.07 23.23 6.25
N ILE A 280 -0.88 22.35 6.62
CA ILE A 280 -1.83 21.77 5.67
C ILE A 280 -2.90 22.83 5.37
N THR A 281 -2.58 23.80 4.51
CA THR A 281 -3.65 24.50 3.81
C THR A 281 -4.36 23.49 2.92
N SER A 282 -5.69 23.49 3.01
CA SER A 282 -6.71 23.15 2.01
C SER A 282 -6.22 22.26 0.88
N SER A 283 -6.95 21.17 0.62
CA SER A 283 -6.76 20.23 -0.50
C SER A 283 -6.06 20.82 -1.74
N SER A 284 -5.29 20.05 -2.51
CA SER A 284 -4.70 20.53 -3.79
C SER A 284 -5.65 21.34 -4.71
N LYS A 285 -6.97 21.21 -4.54
CA LYS A 285 -8.07 21.95 -5.20
C LYS A 285 -8.35 23.37 -4.65
N GLU A 286 -7.94 23.70 -3.42
CA GLU A 286 -8.30 24.92 -2.69
C GLU A 286 -7.11 25.85 -2.39
N ILE A 287 -5.93 25.55 -2.95
CA ILE A 287 -4.72 26.32 -2.68
C ILE A 287 -4.79 27.67 -3.37
N ASN A 288 -4.85 28.73 -2.58
CA ASN A 288 -4.63 30.09 -3.06
C ASN A 288 -3.15 30.24 -3.52
N ASN A 289 -2.92 31.02 -4.57
CA ASN A 289 -1.58 31.29 -5.14
C ASN A 289 -0.58 31.88 -4.14
N ASP A 290 -1.05 32.34 -2.98
CA ASP A 290 -0.25 32.98 -1.93
C ASP A 290 0.43 32.02 -0.94
N ALA A 291 0.05 30.73 -0.91
CA ALA A 291 0.67 29.76 0.00
C ALA A 291 2.10 29.40 -0.44
N LYS A 292 3.09 29.63 0.43
CA LYS A 292 4.52 29.41 0.19
C LYS A 292 5.13 28.65 1.37
N GLN A 293 6.17 27.86 1.10
CA GLN A 293 6.94 27.14 2.11
C GLN A 293 6.05 26.28 3.02
N THR A 294 5.15 25.50 2.40
CA THR A 294 4.10 24.78 3.12
C THR A 294 3.91 23.37 2.59
N TRP A 295 3.42 22.48 3.44
CA TRP A 295 3.07 21.12 3.08
C TRP A 295 1.65 21.02 2.56
N VAL A 296 1.50 20.51 1.34
CA VAL A 296 0.21 20.39 0.67
C VAL A 296 -0.24 18.94 0.72
N LYS A 297 -1.45 18.70 1.21
CA LYS A 297 -2.10 17.39 1.10
C LYS A 297 -2.53 17.13 -0.34
N VAL A 298 -2.11 15.99 -0.89
CA VAL A 298 -2.61 15.50 -2.18
C VAL A 298 -4.05 15.06 -2.00
N VAL A 299 -4.96 15.63 -2.79
CA VAL A 299 -6.37 15.27 -2.83
C VAL A 299 -6.72 14.94 -4.27
N ASP A 300 -7.08 13.69 -4.51
CA ASP A 300 -7.60 13.21 -5.79
C ASP A 300 -8.94 13.89 -6.15
#